data_AF-A0A660LCV0-F1
#
_entry.id   AF-A0A660LCV0-F1
#
_cell.length_a   1.000
_cell.length_b   1.000
_cell.length_c   1.000
_cell.angle_alpha   90.00
_cell.angle_beta   90.00
_cell.angle_gamma   90.00
#
_symmetry.space_group_name_H-M   'P 1'
#
loop_
_entity.id
_entity.type
_entity.pdbx_description
1 polymer ?
#
loop_
_entity_poly.entity_id
_entity_poly.type
_entity_poly.pdbx_seq_one_letter_code
_entity_poly.pdbx_strand_id
1 'polypeptide(L)'
;MKFIYKPIGIFLGIMAGLVGKRLFNFAWTKIDDEDPPKGTTEQAPWVKIIGAAALQGVIFKVTRVVVDRYGAIGWNYLTGSWPGEKRPDPDQ
;
A
#
# COMPACT_ATOMS: atom_id res chain seq x y z
N MET A 1 -24.15 7.77 -2.58
CA MET A 1 -23.07 7.56 -1.58
C MET A 1 -21.76 7.03 -2.17
N LYS A 2 -21.73 6.03 -3.08
CA LYS A 2 -20.48 5.49 -3.71
C LYS A 2 -19.60 6.53 -4.44
N PHE A 3 -20.16 7.63 -4.92
CA PHE A 3 -19.43 8.66 -5.67
C PHE A 3 -18.60 9.62 -4.80
N ILE A 4 -18.94 9.80 -3.51
CA ILE A 4 -18.19 10.71 -2.62
C ILE A 4 -16.93 10.01 -2.08
N TYR A 5 -16.94 8.68 -1.95
CA TYR A 5 -15.80 7.94 -1.43
C TYR A 5 -14.67 7.76 -2.45
N LYS A 6 -14.98 7.79 -3.76
CA LYS A 6 -13.97 7.62 -4.82
C LYS A 6 -12.85 8.68 -4.77
N PRO A 7 -13.14 10.00 -4.70
CA PRO A 7 -12.12 11.02 -4.54
C PRO A 7 -11.26 10.86 -3.28
N ILE A 8 -11.91 10.51 -2.16
CA ILE A 8 -11.22 10.28 -0.87
C ILE A 8 -10.29 9.08 -0.98
N GLY A 9 -10.74 7.98 -1.58
CA GLY A 9 -9.93 6.79 -1.81
C GLY A 9 -8.72 7.04 -2.71
N ILE A 10 -8.83 7.95 -3.69
CA ILE A 10 -7.69 8.37 -4.52
C ILE A 10 -6.68 9.14 -3.66
N PHE A 11 -7.15 10.12 -2.88
CA PHE A 11 -6.30 10.91 -2.00
C PHE A 11 -5.57 10.04 -0.97
N LEU A 12 -6.30 9.14 -0.31
CA LEU A 12 -5.75 8.14 0.60
C LEU A 12 -4.73 7.23 -0.11
N GLY A 13 -4.99 6.84 -1.36
CA GLY A 13 -4.08 6.07 -2.18
C GLY A 13 -2.75 6.78 -2.47
N ILE A 14 -2.79 8.08 -2.77
CA ILE A 14 -1.59 8.91 -2.97
C ILE A 14 -0.80 9.00 -1.67
N MET A 15 -1.48 9.29 -0.55
CA MET A 15 -0.87 9.34 0.78
C MET A 15 -0.21 7.99 1.14
N ALA A 16 -0.89 6.87 0.88
CA ALA A 16 -0.34 5.54 1.08
C ALA A 16 0.93 5.30 0.23
N GLY A 17 0.96 5.78 -1.02
CA GLY A 17 2.13 5.68 -1.89
C GLY A 17 3.33 6.48 -1.35
N LEU A 18 3.10 7.70 -0.86
CA LEU A 18 4.15 8.55 -0.28
C LEU A 18 4.73 7.93 1.00
N VAL A 19 3.86 7.44 1.89
CA VAL A 19 4.26 6.75 3.13
C VAL A 19 4.99 5.44 2.79
N GLY A 20 4.45 4.66 1.85
CA GLY A 20 5.06 3.40 1.40
C GLY A 20 6.47 3.61 0.84
N LYS A 21 6.69 4.67 0.05
CA LYS A 21 8.02 5.02 -0.45
C LYS A 21 9.01 5.31 0.68
N ARG A 22 8.61 6.08 1.69
CA ARG A 22 9.47 6.37 2.86
C ARG A 22 9.79 5.12 3.66
N LEU A 23 8.79 4.27 3.91
CA LEU A 23 8.98 3.00 4.61
C LEU A 23 9.89 2.05 3.84
N PHE A 24 9.73 1.96 2.52
CA PHE A 24 10.59 1.16 1.67
C PHE A 24 12.04 1.65 1.71
N ASN A 25 12.27 2.95 1.51
CA ASN A 25 13.61 3.52 1.57
C ASN A 25 14.25 3.26 2.95
N PHE A 26 13.51 3.47 4.04
CA PHE A 26 14.00 3.18 5.38
C PHE A 26 14.30 1.70 5.64
N ALA A 27 13.46 0.79 5.14
CA ALA A 27 13.69 -0.64 5.27
C ALA A 27 14.91 -1.07 4.45
N TRP A 28 15.08 -0.49 3.25
CA TRP A 28 16.20 -0.80 2.38
C TRP A 28 17.55 -0.38 2.96
N THR A 29 17.63 0.81 3.58
CA THR A 29 18.88 1.27 4.24
C THR A 29 19.31 0.40 5.43
N LYS A 30 18.48 -0.56 5.86
CA LYS A 30 18.85 -1.56 6.87
C LYS A 30 19.43 -2.84 6.26
N ILE A 31 19.26 -3.03 4.96
CA ILE A 31 19.67 -4.22 4.22
C ILE A 31 20.93 -3.92 3.41
N ASP A 32 21.00 -2.74 2.82
CA ASP A 32 22.07 -2.34 1.91
C ASP A 32 22.36 -0.85 2.04
N ASP A 33 23.63 -0.47 1.87
CA ASP A 33 24.09 0.92 1.91
C ASP A 33 23.92 1.61 0.53
N GLU A 34 23.79 0.83 -0.55
CA GLU A 34 23.52 1.34 -1.89
C GLU A 34 22.01 1.53 -2.13
N ASP A 35 21.66 2.35 -3.13
CA ASP A 35 20.28 2.47 -3.58
C ASP A 35 19.72 1.13 -4.08
N PRO A 36 18.41 0.86 -3.86
CA PRO A 36 17.79 -0.39 -4.30
C PRO A 36 17.87 -0.51 -5.83
N PRO A 37 18.41 -1.62 -6.37
CA PRO A 37 18.55 -1.78 -7.80
C PRO A 37 17.18 -1.87 -8.46
N LYS A 38 17.09 -1.30 -9.66
CA LYS A 38 15.91 -1.39 -10.52
C LYS A 38 16.08 -2.57 -11.46
N GLY A 39 14.98 -3.00 -12.09
CA GLY A 39 15.03 -4.02 -13.15
C GLY A 39 15.90 -3.63 -14.35
N THR A 40 16.26 -2.35 -14.48
CA THR A 40 17.12 -1.82 -15.54
C THR A 40 18.54 -1.51 -15.06
N THR A 41 18.93 -1.91 -13.83
CA THR A 41 20.28 -1.70 -13.33
C THR A 41 21.22 -2.73 -13.97
N GLU A 42 22.08 -2.27 -14.89
CA GLU A 42 22.86 -3.09 -15.83
C GLU A 42 23.68 -4.23 -15.20
N GLN A 43 24.26 -4.01 -14.01
CA GLN A 43 25.16 -4.96 -13.35
C GLN A 43 24.63 -5.46 -11.99
N ALA A 44 23.36 -5.20 -11.68
CA ALA A 44 22.79 -5.66 -10.42
C ALA A 44 22.47 -7.17 -10.48
N PRO A 45 22.86 -7.96 -9.46
CA PRO A 45 22.55 -9.38 -9.42
C PRO A 45 21.03 -9.59 -9.30
N TRP A 46 20.51 -10.59 -10.02
CA TRP A 46 19.08 -10.91 -10.06
C TRP A 46 18.44 -11.06 -8.69
N VAL A 47 19.15 -11.68 -7.74
CA VAL A 47 18.67 -11.85 -6.36
C VAL A 47 18.44 -10.50 -5.67
N LYS A 48 19.33 -9.52 -5.88
CA LYS A 48 19.21 -8.16 -5.30
C LYS A 48 18.05 -7.40 -5.96
N ILE A 49 17.88 -7.51 -7.28
CA ILE A 49 16.75 -6.91 -8.02
C ILE A 49 15.41 -7.47 -7.54
N ILE A 50 15.26 -8.80 -7.53
CA ILE A 50 14.02 -9.46 -7.14
C ILE A 50 13.74 -9.23 -5.65
N GLY A 51 14.76 -9.29 -4.80
CA GLY A 51 14.64 -8.99 -3.37
C GLY A 51 14.16 -7.57 -3.10
N ALA A 52 14.74 -6.57 -3.77
CA ALA A 52 14.31 -5.18 -3.67
C ALA A 52 12.87 -5.00 -4.13
N ALA A 53 12.51 -5.57 -5.29
CA ALA A 53 11.16 -5.50 -5.83
C ALA A 53 10.12 -6.17 -4.92
N ALA A 54 10.45 -7.34 -4.36
CA ALA A 54 9.58 -8.06 -3.43
C ALA A 54 9.36 -7.25 -2.14
N LEU A 55 10.42 -6.71 -1.55
CA LEU A 55 10.34 -5.86 -0.36
C LEU A 55 9.47 -4.63 -0.62
N GLN A 56 9.72 -3.94 -1.74
CA GLN A 56 8.93 -2.77 -2.15
C GLN A 56 7.46 -3.14 -2.31
N GLY A 57 7.17 -4.23 -3.02
CA GLY A 57 5.82 -4.71 -3.26
C GLY A 57 5.06 -5.03 -1.97
N VAL A 58 5.71 -5.73 -1.03
CA VAL A 58 5.14 -6.06 0.28
C VAL A 58 4.82 -4.79 1.06
N ILE A 59 5.78 -3.88 1.20
CA ILE A 59 5.59 -2.63 1.97
C ILE A 59 4.45 -1.81 1.38
N PHE A 60 4.43 -1.65 0.05
CA PHE A 60 3.41 -0.86 -0.62
C PHE A 60 2.02 -1.49 -0.46
N LYS A 61 1.91 -2.82 -0.62
CA LYS A 61 0.65 -3.54 -0.47
C LYS A 61 0.13 -3.47 0.97
N VAL A 62 0.99 -3.68 1.96
CA VAL A 62 0.61 -3.61 3.38
C VAL A 62 0.16 -2.19 3.74
N THR A 63 0.94 -1.17 3.36
CA THR A 63 0.60 0.23 3.61
C THR A 63 -0.75 0.59 3.01
N ARG A 64 -1.00 0.18 1.76
CA ARG A 64 -2.28 0.35 1.07
C ARG A 64 -3.43 -0.28 1.85
N VAL A 65 -3.30 -1.55 2.25
CA VAL A 65 -4.34 -2.29 2.99
C VAL A 65 -4.66 -1.61 4.32
N VAL A 66 -3.64 -1.16 5.04
CA VAL A 66 -3.80 -0.45 6.31
C VAL A 66 -4.58 0.85 6.10
N VAL A 67 -4.15 1.68 5.14
CA VAL A 67 -4.81 2.96 4.84
C VAL A 67 -6.25 2.74 4.37
N ASP A 68 -6.50 1.79 3.47
CA ASP A 68 -7.84 1.48 2.97
C ASP A 68 -8.77 1.03 4.11
N ARG A 69 -8.25 0.21 5.04
CA ARG A 69 -9.01 -0.27 6.22
C ARG A 69 -9.37 0.87 7.17
N TYR A 70 -8.40 1.72 7.53
CA TYR A 70 -8.65 2.85 8.42
C TYR A 70 -9.56 3.90 7.76
N GLY A 71 -9.42 4.13 6.46
CA GLY A 71 -10.35 4.96 5.69
C GLY A 71 -11.77 4.42 5.77
N ALA A 72 -11.95 3.11 5.61
CA ALA A 72 -13.27 2.48 5.69
C ALA A 72 -13.89 2.56 7.09
N ILE A 73 -13.08 2.38 8.14
CA ILE A 73 -13.50 2.57 9.54
C ILE A 73 -13.94 4.02 9.76
N GLY A 74 -13.13 5.00 9.36
CA GLY A 74 -13.45 6.42 9.50
C GLY A 74 -14.72 6.82 8.76
N TRP A 75 -14.91 6.32 7.53
CA TRP A 75 -16.13 6.55 6.77
C TRP A 75 -17.37 5.96 7.44
N ASN A 76 -17.25 4.73 7.96
CA ASN A 76 -18.34 4.09 8.69
C ASN A 76 -18.70 4.84 9.97
N TYR A 77 -17.70 5.35 10.68
CA TYR A 77 -17.91 6.18 11.87
C TYR A 77 -18.64 7.50 11.53
N LEU A 78 -18.25 8.16 10.43
CA LEU A 78 -18.82 9.46 10.03
C LEU A 78 -20.19 9.36 9.37
N THR A 79 -20.44 8.30 8.59
CA THR A 79 -21.64 8.18 7.75
C THR A 79 -22.60 7.08 8.20
N GLY A 80 -22.19 6.24 9.15
CA GLY A 80 -22.93 5.04 9.55
C GLY A 80 -22.96 3.93 8.48
N SER A 81 -22.29 4.11 7.34
CA SER A 81 -22.31 3.19 6.22
C SER A 81 -20.93 2.60 5.93
N TRP A 82 -20.84 1.30 5.70
CA TRP A 82 -19.59 0.68 5.27
C TRP A 82 -19.34 0.95 3.78
N PRO A 83 -18.16 1.44 3.35
CA PRO A 83 -17.94 1.85 1.97
C PRO A 83 -17.58 0.70 1.01
N GLY A 84 -17.23 -0.48 1.53
CA GLY A 84 -16.76 -1.63 0.76
C GLY A 84 -17.74 -2.81 0.73
N GLU A 85 -17.26 -3.95 0.24
CA GLU A 85 -17.97 -5.23 0.35
C GLU A 85 -18.13 -5.63 1.82
N LYS A 86 -19.32 -6.16 2.13
CA LYS A 86 -19.61 -6.79 3.43
C LYS A 86 -19.34 -8.28 3.30
N ARG A 87 -19.00 -8.92 4.43
CA ARG A 87 -18.86 -10.38 4.49
C ARG A 87 -20.15 -11.02 3.95
N PRO A 88 -20.07 -12.03 3.06
CA PRO A 88 -21.23 -12.81 2.67
C PRO A 88 -21.88 -13.40 3.93
N ASP A 89 -23.21 -13.32 4.04
CA ASP A 89 -23.91 -13.98 5.13
C ASP A 89 -23.79 -15.50 4.94
N PRO A 90 -23.46 -16.29 5.98
CA PRO A 90 -23.34 -17.74 5.85
C PRO A 90 -24.67 -18.43 5.49
N ASP A 91 -25.80 -17.73 5.68
CA ASP A 91 -27.16 -18.24 5.51
C ASP A 91 -27.84 -17.74 4.20
N GLN A 92 -27.08 -17.16 3.27
CA GLN A 92 -27.50 -16.87 1.88
C GLN A 92 -26.82 -17.82 0.90
#